data_AF-A0A1V5JGX9-F1
#
_entry.id   AF-A0A1V5JGX9-F1
#
_cell.length_a   1.000
_cell.length_b   1.000
_cell.length_c   1.000
_cell.angle_alpha   90.00
_cell.angle_beta   90.00
_cell.angle_gamma   90.00
#
_symmetry.space_group_name_H-M   'P 1'
#
loop_
_entity.id
_entity.type
_entity.pdbx_description
1 polymer ?
#
loop_
_entity_poly.entity_id
_entity_poly.type
_entity_poly.pdbx_seq_one_letter_code
_entity_poly.pdbx_strand_id
1 'polypeptide(L)'
;MRQIRDNLYLIDIDQALEGFRKFISAWLYRVNGATILVDPGPASTIPCLVERLKGAGVERIDHVLLTHIHLDHAGGTGHLMQHFPGARVNCHPKGIPHLAAPQKLWEESKKVLGKVDMDGIAVESRVQGIRLLADPMLENVFHTLADNTVRHGGHVTKVVVRGENVEKGVVIIWEDDGVGVPSDRKEMIFDQGFGDNTGLGLYLAREILATTGFTITEEGEPGKGARFVIRAPSGWFTWKRPPSP
;
A
#
# COMPACT_ATOMS: atom_id res chain seq x y z
N MET A 1 -11.18 20.96 5.97
CA MET A 1 -11.82 20.44 7.18
C MET A 1 -13.20 21.07 7.29
N ARG A 2 -14.25 20.26 7.51
CA ARG A 2 -15.65 20.73 7.59
C ARG A 2 -16.19 20.47 8.99
N GLN A 3 -16.71 21.49 9.66
CA GLN A 3 -17.40 21.31 10.95
C GLN A 3 -18.78 20.69 10.72
N ILE A 4 -19.07 19.62 11.46
CA ILE A 4 -20.35 18.89 11.37
C ILE A 4 -21.24 19.25 12.56
N ARG A 5 -20.64 19.35 13.75
CA ARG A 5 -21.27 19.79 15.01
C ARG A 5 -20.23 20.49 15.88
N ASP A 6 -20.64 20.99 17.03
CA ASP A 6 -19.72 21.58 18.01
C ASP A 6 -18.59 20.61 18.33
N ASN A 7 -17.38 21.10 18.11
CA ASN A 7 -16.12 20.40 18.29
C ASN A 7 -15.93 19.11 17.48
N LEU A 8 -16.82 18.80 16.53
CA LEU A 8 -16.73 17.63 15.65
C LEU A 8 -16.54 18.06 14.20
N TYR A 9 -15.44 17.58 13.61
CA TYR A 9 -15.03 17.95 12.27
C TYR A 9 -14.78 16.71 11.42
N LEU A 10 -15.21 16.78 10.16
CA LEU A 10 -14.86 15.83 9.12
C LEU A 10 -13.67 16.36 8.33
N ILE A 11 -12.68 15.51 8.10
CA ILE A 11 -11.51 15.81 7.29
C ILE A 11 -11.51 14.84 6.10
N ASP A 12 -11.97 15.32 4.94
CA ASP A 12 -11.77 14.59 3.69
C ASP A 12 -10.26 14.45 3.45
N ILE A 13 -9.77 13.22 3.31
CA ILE A 13 -8.36 12.89 3.06
C ILE A 13 -8.24 12.29 1.66
N ASP A 14 -8.30 13.19 0.68
CA ASP A 14 -8.23 12.84 -0.73
C ASP A 14 -6.88 12.20 -1.06
N GLN A 15 -6.92 11.14 -1.86
CA GLN A 15 -5.71 10.61 -2.50
C GLN A 15 -5.35 11.51 -3.68
N ALA A 16 -4.06 11.61 -4.01
CA ALA A 16 -3.58 12.35 -5.18
C ALA A 16 -3.81 11.55 -6.49
N LEU A 17 -4.97 10.90 -6.60
CA LEU A 17 -5.39 10.07 -7.73
C LEU A 17 -6.67 10.66 -8.33
N GLU A 18 -6.76 10.64 -9.66
CA GLU A 18 -7.92 11.13 -10.38
C GLU A 18 -9.17 10.30 -10.05
N GLY A 19 -10.29 10.95 -9.74
CA GLY A 19 -11.54 10.29 -9.31
C GLY A 19 -11.69 10.03 -7.81
N PHE A 20 -10.62 10.06 -7.02
CA PHE A 20 -10.65 9.73 -5.58
C PHE A 20 -10.82 10.95 -4.67
N ARG A 21 -11.88 11.75 -4.92
CA ARG A 21 -12.23 12.90 -4.06
C ARG A 21 -13.35 12.54 -3.08
N LYS A 22 -13.20 12.94 -1.82
CA LYS A 22 -14.09 12.63 -0.68
C LYS A 22 -14.33 11.13 -0.48
N PHE A 23 -13.32 10.33 -0.84
CA PHE A 23 -13.40 8.88 -0.80
C PHE A 23 -13.12 8.32 0.61
N ILE A 24 -12.07 8.84 1.25
CA ILE A 24 -11.70 8.49 2.63
C ILE A 24 -11.77 9.74 3.48
N SER A 25 -12.21 9.61 4.74
CA SER A 25 -12.30 10.72 5.68
C SER A 25 -11.79 10.30 7.06
N ALA A 26 -11.09 11.21 7.72
CA ALA A 26 -10.80 11.13 9.14
C ALA A 26 -11.76 12.04 9.91
N TRP A 27 -11.99 11.74 11.19
CA TRP A 27 -12.74 12.63 12.07
C TRP A 27 -11.84 13.24 13.12
N LEU A 28 -12.06 14.52 13.41
CA LEU A 28 -11.43 15.21 14.52
C LEU A 28 -12.51 15.61 15.51
N TYR A 29 -12.35 15.20 16.76
CA TYR A 29 -13.22 15.56 17.86
C TYR A 29 -12.43 16.21 18.98
N ARG A 30 -12.85 17.39 19.42
CA ARG A 30 -12.24 18.11 20.54
C ARG A 30 -13.20 18.09 21.73
N VAL A 31 -12.77 17.54 22.86
CA VAL A 31 -13.66 17.41 24.03
C VAL A 31 -12.86 17.51 25.32
N ASN A 32 -13.33 18.31 26.28
CA ASN A 32 -12.71 18.46 27.59
C ASN A 32 -11.18 18.76 27.54
N GLY A 33 -10.74 19.55 26.56
CA GLY A 33 -9.33 19.88 26.35
C GLY A 33 -8.48 18.76 25.72
N ALA A 34 -9.09 17.64 25.34
CA ALA A 34 -8.45 16.57 24.57
C ALA A 34 -8.79 16.70 23.07
N THR A 35 -7.82 16.38 22.22
CA THR A 35 -7.98 16.24 20.77
C THR A 35 -7.93 14.77 20.39
N ILE A 36 -9.01 14.30 19.77
CA ILE A 36 -9.19 12.91 19.37
C ILE A 36 -9.29 12.87 17.86
N LEU A 37 -8.46 12.04 17.23
CA LEU A 37 -8.55 11.72 15.82
C LEU A 37 -9.16 10.32 15.66
N VAL A 38 -10.04 10.12 14.70
CA VAL A 38 -10.65 8.82 14.40
C VAL A 38 -10.29 8.43 12.97
N ASP A 39 -9.79 7.19 12.82
CA ASP A 39 -9.45 6.55 11.54
C ASP A 39 -8.60 7.45 10.62
N PRO A 40 -7.26 7.52 10.85
CA PRO A 40 -6.38 8.42 10.11
C PRO A 40 -6.23 8.07 8.61
N GLY A 41 -6.77 6.94 8.17
CA GLY A 41 -6.72 6.50 6.78
C GLY A 41 -5.44 5.73 6.43
N PRO A 42 -5.19 5.48 5.14
CA PRO A 42 -3.99 4.81 4.67
C PRO A 42 -2.77 5.71 4.82
N ALA A 43 -1.59 5.09 4.87
CA ALA A 43 -0.32 5.79 5.03
C ALA A 43 -0.06 6.84 3.93
N SER A 44 -0.49 6.57 2.70
CA SER A 44 -0.38 7.50 1.56
C SER A 44 -1.10 8.83 1.78
N THR A 45 -2.14 8.85 2.61
CA THR A 45 -2.93 10.07 2.88
C THR A 45 -2.43 10.88 4.08
N ILE A 46 -1.48 10.35 4.86
CA ILE A 46 -1.04 11.00 6.10
C ILE A 46 -0.40 12.37 5.87
N PRO A 47 0.44 12.61 4.85
CA PRO A 47 0.96 13.95 4.58
C PRO A 47 -0.16 15.00 4.40
N CYS A 48 -1.20 14.65 3.64
CA CYS A 48 -2.38 15.49 3.42
C CYS A 48 -3.16 15.72 4.73
N LEU A 49 -3.35 14.66 5.53
CA LEU A 49 -4.02 14.76 6.83
C LEU A 49 -3.26 15.67 7.79
N VAL A 50 -1.94 15.51 7.91
CA VAL A 50 -1.07 16.30 8.78
C VAL A 50 -1.10 17.78 8.37
N GLU A 51 -1.02 18.07 7.07
CA GLU A 51 -1.14 19.44 6.55
C GLU A 51 -2.47 20.08 6.97
N ARG A 52 -3.58 19.36 6.78
CA ARG A 52 -4.93 19.85 7.15
C ARG A 52 -5.08 20.06 8.66
N LEU A 53 -4.53 19.16 9.47
CA LEU A 53 -4.56 19.27 10.93
C LEU A 53 -3.76 20.48 11.42
N LYS A 54 -2.52 20.64 10.93
CA LYS A 54 -1.67 21.79 11.28
C LYS A 54 -2.25 23.11 10.80
N GLY A 55 -2.79 23.16 9.57
CA GLY A 55 -3.49 24.33 9.05
C GLY A 55 -4.74 24.70 9.85
N ALA A 56 -5.32 23.74 10.57
CA ALA A 56 -6.44 23.93 11.50
C ALA A 56 -6.00 24.23 12.95
N GLY A 57 -4.71 24.49 13.19
CA GLY A 57 -4.16 24.77 14.52
C GLY A 57 -4.16 23.56 15.46
N VAL A 58 -4.19 22.33 14.93
CA VAL A 58 -4.02 21.12 15.75
C VAL A 58 -2.53 20.91 16.01
N GLU A 59 -2.09 21.28 17.21
CA GLU A 59 -0.70 21.11 17.65
C GLU A 59 -0.46 19.78 18.37
N ARG A 60 -1.52 19.22 18.97
CA ARG A 60 -1.47 17.94 19.69
C ARG A 60 -2.67 17.07 19.35
N ILE A 61 -2.43 15.77 19.34
CA ILE A 61 -3.45 14.72 19.34
C ILE A 61 -3.20 13.90 20.59
N ASP A 62 -4.23 13.73 21.40
CA ASP A 62 -4.17 12.95 22.64
C ASP A 62 -4.50 11.48 22.37
N HIS A 63 -5.49 11.25 21.51
CA HIS A 63 -6.01 9.93 21.19
C HIS A 63 -6.19 9.76 19.69
N VAL A 64 -5.78 8.60 19.17
CA VAL A 64 -6.14 8.11 17.84
C VAL A 64 -7.04 6.90 18.05
N LEU A 65 -8.33 7.05 17.79
CA LEU A 65 -9.31 5.97 17.84
C LEU A 65 -9.36 5.27 16.49
N LEU A 66 -9.16 3.96 16.52
CA LEU A 66 -9.31 3.10 15.35
C LEU A 66 -10.61 2.32 15.51
N THR A 67 -11.60 2.62 14.68
CA THR A 67 -12.92 1.96 14.73
C THR A 67 -12.81 0.51 14.28
N HIS A 68 -11.91 0.25 13.33
CA HIS A 68 -11.55 -1.07 12.83
C HIS A 68 -10.14 -1.02 12.24
N ILE A 69 -9.51 -2.19 12.10
CA ILE A 69 -8.10 -2.28 11.70
C ILE A 69 -8.04 -2.88 10.31
N HIS A 70 -8.35 -2.02 9.35
CA HIS A 70 -8.02 -2.22 7.96
C HIS A 70 -7.00 -1.15 7.53
N LEU A 71 -6.27 -1.44 6.47
CA LEU A 71 -5.10 -0.66 6.06
C LEU A 71 -5.52 0.72 5.49
N ASP A 72 -6.71 0.79 4.89
CA ASP A 72 -7.40 1.98 4.40
C ASP A 72 -7.97 2.90 5.50
N HIS A 73 -8.02 2.46 6.76
CA HIS A 73 -8.52 3.27 7.88
C HIS A 73 -7.50 3.47 9.00
N ALA A 74 -6.68 2.46 9.26
CA ALA A 74 -5.69 2.44 10.34
C ALA A 74 -4.25 2.38 9.83
N GLY A 75 -4.01 2.16 8.54
CA GLY A 75 -2.68 1.88 8.00
C GLY A 75 -1.67 3.01 8.16
N GLY A 76 -2.13 4.25 8.12
CA GLY A 76 -1.28 5.41 8.32
C GLY A 76 -1.01 5.75 9.78
N THR A 77 -1.55 4.99 10.75
CA THR A 77 -1.43 5.32 12.18
C THR A 77 0.01 5.45 12.64
N GLY A 78 0.89 4.52 12.23
CA GLY A 78 2.32 4.59 12.58
C GLY A 78 3.01 5.84 12.03
N HIS A 79 2.69 6.21 10.79
CA HIS A 79 3.25 7.42 10.15
C HIS A 79 2.70 8.70 10.81
N LEU A 80 1.41 8.73 11.17
CA LEU A 80 0.81 9.84 11.89
C LEU A 80 1.51 10.08 13.24
N MET A 81 1.83 9.01 13.97
CA MET A 81 2.51 9.10 15.27
C MET A 81 3.91 9.73 15.18
N GLN A 82 4.58 9.68 14.02
CA GLN A 82 5.86 10.39 13.83
C GLN A 82 5.68 11.92 13.89
N HIS A 83 4.50 12.42 13.49
CA HIS A 83 4.17 13.84 13.56
C HIS A 83 3.50 14.25 14.87
N PHE A 84 2.83 13.32 15.54
CA PHE A 84 2.16 13.52 16.83
C PHE A 84 2.60 12.46 17.85
N PRO A 85 3.86 12.49 18.32
CA PRO A 85 4.45 11.41 19.14
C PRO A 85 3.82 11.26 20.54
N GLY A 86 3.09 12.27 21.01
CA GLY A 86 2.35 12.20 22.28
C GLY A 86 1.01 11.47 22.19
N ALA A 87 0.57 11.11 20.98
CA ALA A 87 -0.74 10.50 20.78
C ALA A 87 -0.79 9.05 21.25
N ARG A 88 -1.90 8.66 21.88
CA ARG A 88 -2.17 7.28 22.27
C ARG A 88 -3.09 6.62 21.25
N VAL A 89 -2.72 5.45 20.75
CA VAL A 89 -3.57 4.66 19.85
C VAL A 89 -4.53 3.81 20.66
N ASN A 90 -5.82 3.96 20.38
CA ASN A 90 -6.91 3.25 21.02
C ASN A 90 -7.61 2.39 19.98
N CYS A 91 -7.68 1.08 20.22
CA CYS A 91 -8.41 0.14 19.37
C CYS A 91 -9.01 -0.97 20.23
N HIS A 92 -9.86 -1.80 19.63
CA HIS A 92 -10.37 -2.98 20.31
C HIS A 92 -9.22 -3.94 20.69
N PRO A 93 -9.24 -4.60 21.87
CA PRO A 93 -8.13 -5.48 22.30
C PRO A 93 -7.76 -6.58 21.30
N LYS A 94 -8.75 -7.18 20.63
CA LYS A 94 -8.53 -8.15 19.53
C LYS A 94 -7.71 -7.59 18.37
N GLY A 95 -7.70 -6.28 18.21
CA GLY A 95 -7.01 -5.55 17.17
C GLY A 95 -5.55 -5.21 17.47
N ILE A 96 -5.17 -5.18 18.75
CA ILE A 96 -3.82 -4.82 19.21
C ILE A 96 -2.72 -5.67 18.54
N PRO A 97 -2.86 -7.01 18.41
CA PRO A 97 -1.83 -7.81 17.74
C PRO A 97 -1.60 -7.41 16.28
N HIS A 98 -2.63 -6.94 15.58
CA HIS A 98 -2.58 -6.57 14.17
C HIS A 98 -1.90 -5.21 13.93
N LEU A 99 -2.05 -4.28 14.88
CA LEU A 99 -1.33 -3.00 14.87
C LEU A 99 0.12 -3.15 15.32
N ALA A 100 0.37 -4.03 16.29
CA ALA A 100 1.70 -4.25 16.83
C ALA A 100 2.58 -5.12 15.91
N ALA A 101 1.97 -6.01 15.13
CA ALA A 101 2.67 -6.95 14.25
C ALA A 101 1.86 -7.25 12.97
N PRO A 102 1.77 -6.31 12.02
CA PRO A 102 1.08 -6.51 10.74
C PRO A 102 1.64 -7.70 9.94
N GLN A 103 2.90 -8.10 10.14
CA GLN A 103 3.46 -9.33 9.59
C GLN A 103 2.64 -10.58 9.96
N LYS A 104 2.03 -10.68 11.16
CA LYS A 104 1.23 -11.86 11.54
C LYS A 104 -0.02 -12.04 10.68
N LEU A 105 -0.67 -10.95 10.28
CA LEU A 105 -1.80 -10.99 9.35
C LEU A 105 -1.37 -11.60 8.02
N TRP A 106 -0.20 -11.18 7.53
CA TRP A 106 0.36 -11.73 6.32
C TRP A 106 0.83 -13.17 6.47
N GLU A 107 1.39 -13.57 7.62
CA GLU A 107 1.77 -14.97 7.89
C GLU A 107 0.54 -15.89 7.90
N GLU A 108 -0.58 -15.46 8.49
CA GLU A 108 -1.85 -16.19 8.41
C GLU A 108 -2.38 -16.24 6.96
N SER A 109 -2.27 -15.16 6.20
CA SER A 109 -2.56 -15.16 4.75
C SER A 109 -1.61 -16.10 3.97
N LYS A 110 -0.31 -16.13 4.28
CA LYS A 110 0.69 -17.05 3.70
C LYS A 110 0.32 -18.51 3.97
N LYS A 111 -0.22 -18.85 5.16
CA LYS A 111 -0.72 -20.20 5.45
C LYS A 111 -1.88 -20.61 4.55
N VAL A 112 -2.72 -19.64 4.15
CA VAL A 112 -3.83 -19.86 3.19
C VAL A 112 -3.33 -19.86 1.74
N LEU A 113 -2.32 -19.05 1.41
CA LEU A 113 -1.75 -18.92 0.07
C LEU A 113 -0.79 -20.08 -0.29
N GLY A 114 -0.22 -20.78 0.70
CA GLY A 114 0.69 -21.91 0.49
C GLY A 114 2.10 -21.50 0.04
N LYS A 115 2.95 -22.48 -0.30
CA LYS A 115 4.20 -22.21 -1.03
C LYS A 115 3.83 -21.88 -2.48
N VAL A 116 4.38 -20.80 -3.02
CA VAL A 116 4.28 -20.51 -4.45
C VAL A 116 5.24 -21.45 -5.18
N ASP A 117 4.68 -22.35 -5.98
CA ASP A 117 5.44 -23.26 -6.83
C ASP A 117 5.66 -22.63 -8.20
N MET A 118 6.89 -22.20 -8.47
CA MET A 118 7.31 -21.63 -9.75
C MET A 118 8.04 -22.67 -10.60
N ASP A 119 7.98 -23.96 -10.26
CA ASP A 119 8.65 -25.02 -11.01
C ASP A 119 8.20 -25.03 -12.48
N GLY A 120 9.18 -25.05 -13.39
CA GLY A 120 8.93 -24.96 -14.83
C GLY A 120 8.77 -23.55 -15.39
N ILE A 121 8.73 -22.51 -14.55
CA ILE A 121 8.73 -21.11 -14.98
C ILE A 121 10.16 -20.54 -14.89
N ALA A 122 10.69 -20.07 -16.01
CA ALA A 122 12.00 -19.41 -16.05
C ALA A 122 11.91 -18.02 -15.41
N VAL A 123 12.61 -17.81 -14.28
CA VAL A 123 12.66 -16.51 -13.60
C VAL A 123 13.97 -15.80 -13.92
N GLU A 124 13.87 -14.64 -14.58
CA GLU A 124 15.02 -13.80 -14.95
C GLU A 124 14.98 -12.48 -14.15
N SER A 125 16.00 -12.22 -13.34
CA SER A 125 16.17 -10.94 -12.65
C SER A 125 17.22 -10.07 -13.32
N ARG A 126 16.80 -8.90 -13.78
CA ARG A 126 17.63 -7.82 -14.35
C ARG A 126 17.70 -6.60 -13.43
N VAL A 127 17.39 -6.77 -12.15
CA VAL A 127 17.47 -5.71 -11.15
C VAL A 127 18.93 -5.58 -10.70
N GLN A 128 19.60 -4.49 -11.08
CA GLN A 128 21.00 -4.25 -10.71
C GLN A 128 21.22 -2.88 -10.08
N GLY A 129 21.97 -2.88 -8.97
CA GLY A 129 22.46 -1.67 -8.32
C GLY A 129 21.40 -0.83 -7.59
N ILE A 130 20.14 -1.29 -7.54
CA ILE A 130 19.04 -0.59 -6.86
C ILE A 130 19.00 -1.02 -5.40
N ARG A 131 18.91 -0.05 -4.49
CA ARG A 131 18.54 -0.27 -3.08
C ARG A 131 17.34 0.60 -2.78
N LEU A 132 16.29 0.00 -2.26
CA LEU A 132 15.07 0.69 -1.86
C LEU A 132 15.02 0.86 -0.34
N LEU A 133 14.60 2.04 0.12
CA LEU A 133 14.07 2.22 1.45
C LEU A 133 12.56 1.96 1.35
N ALA A 134 12.11 0.81 1.83
CA ALA A 134 10.74 0.35 1.69
C ALA A 134 10.25 -0.26 3.01
N ASP A 135 8.95 -0.51 3.08
CA ASP A 135 8.36 -1.28 4.16
C ASP A 135 9.05 -2.66 4.29
N PRO A 136 9.32 -3.16 5.51
CA PRO A 136 9.83 -4.52 5.71
C PRO A 136 8.98 -5.61 5.05
N MET A 137 7.68 -5.34 4.81
CA MET A 137 6.76 -6.23 4.12
C MET A 137 6.85 -6.17 2.59
N LEU A 138 7.79 -5.43 2.00
CA LEU A 138 7.95 -5.35 0.53
C LEU A 138 8.13 -6.73 -0.13
N GLU A 139 8.80 -7.68 0.54
CA GLU A 139 8.91 -9.08 0.08
C GLU A 139 7.54 -9.68 -0.29
N ASN A 140 6.50 -9.32 0.48
CA ASN A 140 5.16 -9.87 0.36
C ASN A 140 4.45 -9.41 -0.92
N VAL A 141 4.82 -8.23 -1.42
CA VAL A 141 4.37 -7.74 -2.73
C VAL A 141 4.85 -8.71 -3.81
N PHE A 142 6.14 -9.05 -3.82
CA PHE A 142 6.70 -9.97 -4.81
C PHE A 142 6.15 -11.40 -4.68
N HIS A 143 5.89 -11.87 -3.46
CA HIS A 143 5.18 -13.13 -3.26
C HIS A 143 3.77 -13.12 -3.86
N THR A 144 3.04 -12.01 -3.70
CA THR A 144 1.70 -11.85 -4.28
C THR A 144 1.76 -11.91 -5.81
N LEU A 145 2.74 -11.23 -6.42
CA LEU A 145 2.92 -11.25 -7.87
C LEU A 145 3.28 -12.64 -8.39
N ALA A 146 4.14 -13.37 -7.65
CA ALA A 146 4.48 -14.75 -7.98
C ALA A 146 3.26 -15.68 -7.90
N ASP A 147 2.48 -15.61 -6.81
CA ASP A 147 1.26 -16.41 -6.64
C ASP A 147 0.25 -16.11 -7.75
N ASN A 148 0.05 -14.84 -8.10
CA ASN A 148 -0.83 -14.44 -9.19
C ASN A 148 -0.35 -14.97 -10.55
N THR A 149 0.96 -14.96 -10.79
CA THR A 149 1.56 -15.51 -12.01
C THR A 149 1.17 -16.98 -12.17
N VAL A 150 1.36 -17.78 -11.11
CA VAL A 150 1.06 -19.23 -11.13
C VAL A 150 -0.43 -19.49 -11.28
N ARG A 151 -1.27 -18.77 -10.53
CA ARG A 151 -2.71 -19.05 -10.47
C ARG A 151 -3.48 -18.51 -11.66
N HIS A 152 -3.12 -17.31 -12.13
CA HIS A 152 -3.89 -16.57 -13.11
C HIS A 152 -3.19 -16.43 -14.46
N GLY A 153 -1.87 -16.64 -14.53
CA GLY A 153 -1.11 -16.49 -15.75
C GLY A 153 -1.40 -17.55 -16.82
N GLY A 154 -1.99 -18.70 -16.43
CA GLY A 154 -2.46 -19.73 -17.35
C GLY A 154 -1.32 -20.55 -17.97
N HIS A 155 -0.61 -19.99 -18.96
CA HIS A 155 0.43 -20.67 -19.74
C HIS A 155 1.82 -20.04 -19.57
N VAL A 156 2.08 -19.46 -18.41
CA VAL A 156 3.35 -18.76 -18.12
C VAL A 156 4.51 -19.74 -18.25
N THR A 157 5.51 -19.36 -19.03
CA THR A 157 6.79 -20.05 -19.13
C THR A 157 7.93 -19.19 -18.61
N LYS A 158 7.72 -17.87 -18.50
CA LYS A 158 8.77 -16.93 -18.14
C LYS A 158 8.24 -15.77 -17.30
N VAL A 159 9.02 -15.40 -16.28
CA VAL A 159 8.90 -14.15 -15.53
C VAL A 159 10.20 -13.35 -15.67
N VAL A 160 10.08 -12.06 -15.95
CA VAL A 160 11.19 -11.10 -15.98
C VAL A 160 10.95 -10.02 -14.93
N VAL A 161 11.90 -9.84 -14.03
CA VAL A 161 11.90 -8.72 -13.07
C VAL A 161 13.00 -7.74 -13.46
N ARG A 162 12.67 -6.50 -13.78
CA ARG A 162 13.64 -5.46 -14.20
C ARG A 162 13.50 -4.18 -13.39
N GLY A 163 14.61 -3.47 -13.24
CA GLY A 163 14.64 -2.16 -12.58
C GLY A 163 15.11 -1.08 -13.54
N GLU A 164 14.38 0.03 -13.63
CA GLU A 164 14.65 1.12 -14.56
C GLU A 164 14.58 2.47 -13.84
N ASN A 165 15.50 3.38 -14.14
CA ASN A 165 15.42 4.76 -13.66
C ASN A 165 14.54 5.56 -14.61
N VAL A 166 13.62 6.31 -14.00
CA VAL A 166 12.68 7.18 -14.69
C VAL A 166 12.84 8.58 -14.14
N GLU A 167 12.35 9.58 -14.88
CA GLU A 167 12.53 11.00 -14.55
C GLU A 167 12.18 11.35 -13.08
N LYS A 168 11.20 10.66 -12.48
CA LYS A 168 10.71 10.90 -11.12
C LYS A 168 11.05 9.80 -10.11
N GLY A 169 11.99 8.91 -10.41
CA GLY A 169 12.48 7.92 -9.45
C GLY A 169 12.96 6.62 -10.07
N VAL A 170 12.60 5.49 -9.48
CA VAL A 170 12.92 4.16 -10.02
C VAL A 170 11.66 3.33 -10.12
N VAL A 171 11.58 2.51 -11.17
CA VAL A 171 10.51 1.53 -11.32
C VAL A 171 11.08 0.12 -11.23
N ILE A 172 10.34 -0.76 -10.57
CA ILE A 172 10.54 -2.20 -10.61
C ILE A 172 9.37 -2.78 -11.38
N ILE A 173 9.68 -3.53 -12.43
CA ILE A 173 8.70 -4.11 -13.33
C ILE A 173 8.77 -5.62 -13.18
N TRP A 174 7.64 -6.23 -12.85
CA TRP A 174 7.40 -7.67 -12.90
C TRP A 174 6.58 -7.97 -14.14
N GLU A 175 7.09 -8.81 -15.02
CA GLU A 175 6.44 -9.14 -16.29
C GLU A 175 6.42 -10.66 -16.47
N ASP A 176 5.24 -11.24 -16.68
CA ASP A 176 5.07 -12.63 -17.10
C ASP A 176 4.64 -12.70 -18.57
N ASP A 177 4.70 -13.89 -19.17
CA ASP A 177 4.27 -14.18 -20.55
C ASP A 177 2.92 -14.92 -20.61
N GLY A 178 2.09 -14.75 -19.59
CA GLY A 178 0.81 -15.45 -19.48
C GLY A 178 -0.34 -14.80 -20.25
N VAL A 179 -1.57 -15.04 -19.78
CA VAL A 179 -2.79 -14.48 -20.38
C VAL A 179 -2.97 -12.98 -20.14
N GLY A 180 -2.28 -12.41 -19.14
CA GLY A 180 -2.41 -11.01 -18.75
C GLY A 180 -3.76 -10.64 -18.11
N VAL A 181 -3.91 -9.36 -17.78
CA VAL A 181 -5.13 -8.84 -17.13
C VAL A 181 -5.99 -8.08 -18.14
N PRO A 182 -7.31 -8.41 -18.26
CA PRO A 182 -8.25 -7.66 -19.09
C PRO A 182 -8.25 -6.15 -18.81
N SER A 183 -8.35 -5.33 -19.86
CA SER A 183 -8.23 -3.87 -19.76
C SER A 183 -9.25 -3.23 -18.82
N ASP A 184 -10.47 -3.78 -18.75
CA ASP A 184 -11.55 -3.32 -17.89
C ASP A 184 -11.36 -3.69 -16.41
N ARG A 185 -10.38 -4.56 -16.10
CA ARG A 185 -10.12 -5.06 -14.74
C ARG A 185 -8.84 -4.52 -14.12
N LYS A 186 -7.97 -3.83 -14.87
CA LYS A 186 -6.61 -3.47 -14.44
C LYS A 186 -6.54 -2.69 -13.12
N GLU A 187 -7.51 -1.82 -12.85
CA GLU A 187 -7.59 -1.11 -11.56
C GLU A 187 -8.33 -1.94 -10.51
N MET A 188 -9.41 -2.63 -10.92
CA MET A 188 -10.27 -3.41 -10.03
C MET A 188 -9.53 -4.56 -9.34
N ILE A 189 -8.49 -5.13 -9.96
CA ILE A 189 -7.69 -6.19 -9.34
C ILE A 189 -7.02 -5.77 -8.02
N PHE A 190 -6.91 -4.46 -7.77
CA PHE A 190 -6.34 -3.93 -6.53
C PHE A 190 -7.41 -3.59 -5.47
N ASP A 191 -8.70 -3.75 -5.78
CA ASP A 191 -9.79 -3.50 -4.85
C ASP A 191 -9.97 -4.66 -3.88
N GLN A 192 -10.39 -4.32 -2.66
CA GLN A 192 -10.59 -5.31 -1.61
C GLN A 192 -11.67 -6.32 -2.00
N GLY A 193 -11.35 -7.61 -1.93
CA GLY A 193 -12.29 -8.70 -2.23
C GLY A 193 -12.42 -9.01 -3.72
N PHE A 194 -11.62 -8.41 -4.59
CA PHE A 194 -11.59 -8.73 -6.00
C PHE A 194 -10.67 -9.95 -6.29
N GLY A 195 -11.17 -10.90 -7.08
CA GLY A 195 -10.45 -12.12 -7.47
C GLY A 195 -10.87 -13.37 -6.70
N ASP A 196 -10.13 -14.46 -6.87
CA ASP A 196 -10.43 -15.75 -6.21
C ASP A 196 -9.92 -15.79 -4.75
N ASN A 197 -10.37 -16.79 -3.98
CA ASN A 197 -10.11 -16.95 -2.54
C ASN A 197 -10.62 -15.80 -1.66
N THR A 198 -9.73 -14.89 -1.24
CA THR A 198 -10.06 -13.77 -0.33
C THR A 198 -10.06 -12.42 -1.03
N GLY A 199 -9.49 -12.32 -2.24
CA GLY A 199 -9.32 -11.05 -2.95
C GLY A 199 -8.50 -9.99 -2.17
N LEU A 200 -7.66 -10.43 -1.23
CA LEU A 200 -6.85 -9.53 -0.41
C LEU A 200 -5.42 -9.32 -0.93
N GLY A 201 -4.92 -10.18 -1.82
CA GLY A 201 -3.50 -10.20 -2.21
C GLY A 201 -3.02 -8.87 -2.79
N LEU A 202 -3.52 -8.50 -3.97
CA LEU A 202 -3.11 -7.26 -4.65
C LEU A 202 -3.55 -5.99 -3.91
N TYR A 203 -4.69 -6.05 -3.22
CA TYR A 203 -5.10 -4.99 -2.30
C TYR A 203 -4.04 -4.73 -1.23
N LEU A 204 -3.63 -5.75 -0.47
CA LEU A 204 -2.59 -5.61 0.55
C LEU A 204 -1.24 -5.22 -0.05
N ALA A 205 -0.90 -5.72 -1.25
CA ALA A 205 0.31 -5.32 -1.96
C ALA A 205 0.32 -3.81 -2.28
N ARG A 206 -0.79 -3.26 -2.79
CA ARG A 206 -0.95 -1.82 -3.06
C ARG A 206 -0.78 -1.01 -1.78
N GLU A 207 -1.35 -1.49 -0.69
CA GLU A 207 -1.30 -0.79 0.59
C GLU A 207 0.09 -0.85 1.27
N ILE A 208 0.80 -1.99 1.20
CA ILE A 208 2.19 -2.11 1.68
C ILE A 208 3.09 -1.10 0.94
N LEU A 209 2.92 -0.98 -0.39
CA LEU A 209 3.69 -0.03 -1.19
C LEU A 209 3.34 1.42 -0.81
N ALA A 210 2.06 1.69 -0.55
CA ALA A 210 1.59 3.01 -0.17
C ALA A 210 2.22 3.53 1.15
N THR A 211 2.74 2.65 2.03
CA THR A 211 3.37 3.08 3.29
C THR A 211 4.65 3.89 3.10
N THR A 212 5.39 3.65 2.02
CA THR A 212 6.59 4.40 1.64
C THR A 212 6.36 5.29 0.42
N GLY A 213 5.10 5.59 0.11
CA GLY A 213 4.71 6.41 -1.04
C GLY A 213 4.97 5.74 -2.39
N PHE A 214 5.13 4.40 -2.41
CA PHE A 214 5.29 3.66 -3.64
C PHE A 214 3.91 3.39 -4.23
N THR A 215 3.88 3.14 -5.54
CA THR A 215 2.65 2.79 -6.25
C THR A 215 2.85 1.52 -7.05
N ILE A 216 1.76 0.84 -7.39
CA ILE A 216 1.74 -0.30 -8.30
C ILE A 216 0.61 -0.12 -9.30
N THR A 217 0.87 -0.39 -10.57
CA THR A 217 -0.14 -0.46 -11.63
C THR A 217 0.07 -1.72 -12.45
N GLU A 218 -0.97 -2.16 -13.14
CA GLU A 218 -0.86 -3.20 -14.18
C GLU A 218 -0.89 -2.52 -15.55
N GLU A 219 0.17 -2.71 -16.34
CA GLU A 219 0.44 -2.02 -17.62
C GLU A 219 0.68 -3.01 -18.77
N GLY A 220 0.27 -4.26 -18.59
CA GLY A 220 0.41 -5.32 -19.58
C GLY A 220 -0.64 -5.23 -20.68
N GLU A 221 -0.43 -5.95 -21.76
CA GLU A 221 -1.42 -6.09 -22.82
C GLU A 221 -2.15 -7.43 -22.64
N PRO A 222 -3.50 -7.45 -22.58
CA PRO A 222 -4.24 -8.70 -22.50
C PRO A 222 -3.81 -9.68 -23.60
N GLY A 223 -3.53 -10.92 -23.23
CA GLY A 223 -3.03 -11.97 -24.12
C GLY A 223 -1.52 -11.97 -24.38
N LYS A 224 -0.76 -11.03 -23.81
CA LYS A 224 0.72 -10.99 -23.90
C LYS A 224 1.43 -11.11 -22.54
N GLY A 225 0.66 -11.38 -21.49
CA GLY A 225 1.15 -11.47 -20.11
C GLY A 225 0.77 -10.27 -19.25
N ALA A 226 0.96 -10.42 -17.94
CA ALA A 226 0.75 -9.34 -17.00
C ALA A 226 2.05 -8.57 -16.79
N ARG A 227 1.95 -7.24 -16.64
CA ARG A 227 3.09 -6.35 -16.36
C ARG A 227 2.74 -5.45 -15.18
N PHE A 228 3.21 -5.82 -13.99
CA PHE A 228 3.06 -5.01 -12.80
C PHE A 228 4.23 -4.03 -12.66
N VAL A 229 3.93 -2.74 -12.55
CA VAL A 229 4.94 -1.67 -12.48
C VAL A 229 4.87 -0.99 -11.11
N ILE A 230 5.84 -1.31 -10.27
CA ILE A 230 6.03 -0.71 -8.95
C ILE A 230 6.88 0.55 -9.11
N ARG A 231 6.41 1.71 -8.65
CA ARG A 231 7.15 2.98 -8.75
C ARG A 231 7.55 3.47 -7.37
N ALA A 232 8.84 3.71 -7.18
CA ALA A 232 9.41 4.32 -5.99
C ALA A 232 9.84 5.77 -6.31
N PRO A 233 9.33 6.77 -5.57
CA PRO A 233 9.69 8.17 -5.80
C PRO A 233 11.14 8.46 -5.41
N SER A 234 11.65 9.60 -5.88
CA SER A 234 12.97 10.11 -5.49
C SER A 234 13.11 10.26 -3.96
N GLY A 235 14.32 9.99 -3.46
CA GLY A 235 14.61 10.00 -2.02
C GLY A 235 14.41 8.65 -1.30
N TRP A 236 13.72 7.70 -1.92
CA TRP A 236 13.47 6.36 -1.35
C TRP A 236 14.32 5.26 -1.98
N PHE A 237 15.32 5.63 -2.77
CA PHE A 237 16.23 4.67 -3.38
C PHE A 237 17.64 5.21 -3.54
N THR A 238 18.60 4.30 -3.66
CA THR A 238 19.90 4.59 -4.27
C THR A 238 20.07 3.67 -5.46
N TRP A 239 20.62 4.20 -6.56
CA TRP A 239 20.97 3.41 -7.72
C TRP A 239 22.44 3.59 -8.04
N LYS A 240 23.21 2.51 -7.99
CA LYS A 240 24.54 2.46 -8.59
C LYS A 240 24.37 1.92 -10.00
N ARG A 241 24.59 2.77 -11.00
CA ARG A 241 24.63 2.34 -12.40
C ARG A 241 25.62 1.17 -12.51
N PRO A 242 25.22 -0.01 -13.01
CA PRO A 242 26.18 -1.09 -13.24
C PRO A 242 27.26 -0.59 -14.22
N PRO A 243 28.53 -0.99 -14.06
CA PRO A 243 29.56 -0.62 -15.01
C PRO A 243 29.14 -1.07 -16.41
N SER A 244 29.30 -0.18 -17.40
CA SER A 244 29.09 -0.54 -18.80
C SER A 244 29.95 -1.76 -19.15
N PRO A 245 29.45 -2.73 -19.92
CA PRO A 245 30.25 -3.87 -20.38
C PRO A 245 31.46 -3.42 -21.20
#